data_AF-A0A812RQP5-F1
#
_entry.id   AF-A0A812RQP5-F1
#
_cell.length_a   1.000
_cell.length_b   1.000
_cell.length_c   1.000
_cell.angle_alpha   90.00
_cell.angle_beta   90.00
_cell.angle_gamma   90.00
#
_symmetry.space_group_name_H-M   'P 1'
#
loop_
_entity.id
_entity.type
_entity.pdbx_description
1 polymer ?
#
loop_
_entity_poly.entity_id
_entity_poly.type
_entity_poly.pdbx_seq_one_letter_code
_entity_poly.pdbx_strand_id
1 'polypeptide(L)'
;MSSVLARVFALALFSGAVMGLRALLLLWACPLAVTQESTEKEYVELDDVTWTTALLLISFVIVSTGVLCLVKCKDEDIRKESWALLNVTLSIFCAASFDNAVCRLIETFSEEEGHEKPAFMSKPNLIVLFVFLCLVFVVLHLAFLCLIPQENHHVLFATQALGSHIMAFASIVFFGHLQMAAVSWKAVSSWGGVWLVPLLAFGVMVILYRMVLHLLRRFDNEWWKEKRLVMHQAMLMQIDAGGISVGFLIVQALCYSLIDESEPASSDASEPERRFMPITHGYPGHHKAYTELLLGLLALVLLCSSSVWSVCLRHMVHSEFFFEFIGVLGSSMACWCLQRGGIIFFYQKCKSRMNRYHMEVMCEYPHKCHGSHEMQPVQVVHRAVIVNALAMSLLAVVCMLVIDGVADFWQGKPCCPATHSTSYVAMVRPAPAGDLDVRTAKALRKVMSGLGLLVGICWDKAFESSYDTLLDPHTMSRLAFQTDTVNEFIQGYPKQAERMVAVLGFLVSALVGCAWFWHIVPSAMKEERDHEEAIKLETQSLQNIKLPGEKTPTWQSSSSSEPDLGCWQTDAESD
;
A
#
# COMPACT_ATOMS: atom_id res chain seq x y z
N MET A 1 18.12 6.31 -21.72
CA MET A 1 17.23 5.71 -20.71
C MET A 1 17.57 4.25 -20.37
N SER A 2 18.39 3.52 -21.15
CA SER A 2 18.88 2.18 -20.78
C SER A 2 19.53 2.14 -19.39
N SER A 3 20.18 3.23 -18.95
CA SER A 3 20.70 3.36 -17.58
C SER A 3 19.64 3.64 -16.52
N VAL A 4 18.53 4.33 -16.82
CA VAL A 4 17.47 4.64 -15.84
C VAL A 4 16.55 3.44 -15.68
N LEU A 5 16.20 2.76 -16.78
CA LEU A 5 15.45 1.51 -16.71
C LEU A 5 16.31 0.40 -16.10
N ALA A 6 17.61 0.31 -16.42
CA ALA A 6 18.52 -0.59 -15.70
C ALA A 6 18.74 -0.18 -14.25
N ARG A 7 18.63 1.11 -13.88
CA ARG A 7 18.71 1.57 -12.47
C ARG A 7 17.41 1.34 -11.72
N VAL A 8 16.24 1.50 -12.34
CA VAL A 8 14.92 1.21 -11.76
C VAL A 8 14.71 -0.30 -11.69
N PHE A 9 15.14 -1.05 -12.70
CA PHE A 9 15.17 -2.50 -12.68
C PHE A 9 16.25 -3.00 -11.72
N ALA A 10 17.42 -2.36 -11.62
CA ALA A 10 18.39 -2.65 -10.57
C ALA A 10 17.85 -2.23 -9.20
N LEU A 11 17.01 -1.20 -9.04
CA LEU A 11 16.43 -0.79 -7.77
C LEU A 11 15.23 -1.64 -7.36
N ALA A 12 14.44 -2.12 -8.32
CA ALA A 12 13.41 -3.13 -8.10
C ALA A 12 14.05 -4.50 -7.85
N LEU A 13 15.15 -4.82 -8.54
CA LEU A 13 16.00 -5.97 -8.23
C LEU A 13 16.85 -5.75 -6.99
N PHE A 14 17.12 -4.53 -6.50
CA PHE A 14 17.93 -4.28 -5.29
C PHE A 14 17.04 -4.14 -4.07
N SER A 15 15.82 -3.59 -4.19
CA SER A 15 14.74 -3.76 -3.22
C SER A 15 14.36 -5.24 -3.14
N GLY A 16 14.16 -5.87 -4.30
CA GLY A 16 13.97 -7.30 -4.48
C GLY A 16 15.18 -8.16 -4.14
N ALA A 17 16.41 -7.62 -4.14
CA ALA A 17 17.63 -8.28 -3.68
C ALA A 17 18.06 -7.79 -2.30
N VAL A 18 17.35 -6.90 -1.62
CA VAL A 18 17.49 -6.67 -0.18
C VAL A 18 16.49 -7.55 0.53
N MET A 19 15.28 -7.65 -0.01
CA MET A 19 14.33 -8.74 0.28
C MET A 19 14.87 -10.09 -0.16
N GLY A 20 15.51 -10.14 -1.32
CA GLY A 20 16.14 -11.31 -1.89
C GLY A 20 17.49 -11.62 -1.28
N LEU A 21 18.26 -10.66 -0.75
CA LEU A 21 19.43 -10.91 0.09
C LEU A 21 18.99 -11.34 1.49
N ARG A 22 17.85 -10.87 2.01
CA ARG A 22 17.23 -11.45 3.21
C ARG A 22 16.77 -12.89 2.97
N ALA A 23 16.06 -13.13 1.88
CA ALA A 23 15.62 -14.46 1.48
C ALA A 23 16.80 -15.36 1.06
N LEU A 24 17.86 -14.81 0.47
CA LEU A 24 19.12 -15.50 0.13
C LEU A 24 20.00 -15.71 1.36
N LEU A 25 19.99 -14.85 2.37
CA LEU A 25 20.65 -15.11 3.64
C LEU A 25 19.92 -16.25 4.37
N LEU A 26 18.59 -16.26 4.33
CA LEU A 26 17.77 -17.38 4.82
C LEU A 26 17.94 -18.65 3.96
N LEU A 27 17.98 -18.55 2.63
CA LEU A 27 18.17 -19.65 1.66
C LEU A 27 19.64 -20.07 1.51
N TRP A 28 20.61 -19.31 1.99
CA TRP A 28 22.03 -19.68 2.05
C TRP A 28 22.34 -20.39 3.37
N ALA A 29 21.65 -20.02 4.45
CA ALA A 29 21.63 -20.77 5.70
C ALA A 29 20.88 -22.13 5.57
N CYS A 30 19.91 -22.24 4.67
CA CYS A 30 19.06 -23.43 4.52
C CYS A 30 19.77 -24.68 3.93
N PRO A 31 20.58 -24.63 2.85
CA PRO A 31 21.22 -25.81 2.26
C PRO A 31 22.39 -26.35 3.07
N LEU A 32 22.89 -25.62 4.08
CA LEU A 32 23.84 -26.17 5.05
C LEU A 32 23.16 -27.13 6.05
N ALA A 33 21.82 -27.18 6.10
CA ALA A 33 21.04 -28.08 6.96
C ALA A 33 20.79 -29.48 6.36
N VAL A 34 20.89 -29.66 5.04
CA VAL A 34 20.37 -30.85 4.34
C VAL A 34 21.41 -31.98 4.18
N THR A 35 22.52 -31.94 4.92
CA THR A 35 23.53 -33.03 4.89
C THR A 35 23.61 -33.85 6.16
N GLN A 36 22.69 -33.67 7.11
CA GLN A 36 22.61 -34.57 8.26
C GLN A 36 21.72 -35.76 7.92
N GLU A 37 22.37 -36.88 7.60
CA GLU A 37 21.79 -38.20 7.36
C GLU A 37 21.23 -38.78 8.67
N SER A 38 20.15 -38.19 9.20
CA SER A 38 19.37 -38.79 10.29
C SER A 38 18.25 -39.64 9.68
N THR A 39 18.31 -40.94 9.96
CA THR A 39 17.41 -42.00 9.49
C THR A 39 15.99 -41.95 10.05
N GLU A 40 15.56 -40.84 10.64
CA GLU A 40 14.19 -40.62 11.10
C GLU A 40 13.58 -39.53 10.22
N LYS A 41 12.45 -39.82 9.56
CA LYS A 41 11.73 -38.86 8.72
C LYS A 41 11.12 -37.79 9.61
N GLU A 42 11.95 -36.90 10.13
CA GLU A 42 11.51 -35.67 10.75
C GLU A 42 10.89 -34.84 9.64
N TYR A 43 9.56 -34.76 9.66
CA TYR A 43 8.85 -33.85 8.77
C TYR A 43 9.31 -32.45 9.12
N VAL A 44 10.14 -31.86 8.25
CA VAL A 44 10.56 -30.47 8.37
C VAL A 44 9.31 -29.62 8.35
N GLU A 45 8.85 -29.21 9.52
CA GLU A 45 7.70 -28.34 9.68
C GLU A 45 8.01 -27.04 8.93
N LEU A 46 7.18 -26.68 7.95
CA LEU A 46 7.41 -25.46 7.18
C LEU A 46 7.27 -24.26 8.12
N ASP A 47 8.40 -23.68 8.49
CA ASP A 47 8.45 -22.57 9.44
C ASP A 47 7.67 -21.34 8.93
N ASP A 48 7.05 -20.61 9.87
CA ASP A 48 6.22 -19.44 9.57
C ASP A 48 7.00 -18.34 8.83
N VAL A 49 8.28 -18.19 9.13
CA VAL A 49 9.17 -17.26 8.41
C VAL A 49 9.34 -17.71 6.99
N THR A 50 9.55 -19.01 6.77
CA THR A 50 9.76 -19.56 5.43
C THR A 50 8.53 -19.33 4.57
N TRP A 51 7.33 -19.61 5.10
CA TRP A 51 6.07 -19.38 4.39
C TRP A 51 5.82 -17.89 4.12
N THR A 52 6.00 -17.05 5.14
CA THR A 52 5.82 -15.58 5.05
C THR A 52 6.79 -14.99 4.02
N THR A 53 8.07 -15.38 4.09
CA THR A 53 9.11 -14.95 3.15
C THR A 53 8.80 -15.41 1.73
N ALA A 54 8.40 -16.68 1.55
CA ALA A 54 8.04 -17.22 0.25
C ALA A 54 6.84 -16.48 -0.36
N LEU A 55 5.79 -16.24 0.42
CA LEU A 55 4.64 -15.46 -0.06
C LEU A 55 5.04 -14.04 -0.39
N LEU A 56 5.74 -13.32 0.49
CA LEU A 56 6.16 -11.94 0.22
C LEU A 56 7.02 -11.87 -1.04
N LEU A 57 7.91 -12.85 -1.28
CA LEU A 57 8.76 -12.90 -2.46
C LEU A 57 7.94 -13.16 -3.74
N ILE A 58 7.04 -14.15 -3.73
CA ILE A 58 6.14 -14.42 -4.87
C ILE A 58 5.26 -13.20 -5.15
N SER A 59 4.68 -12.62 -4.10
CA SER A 59 3.85 -11.42 -4.17
C SER A 59 4.60 -10.26 -4.77
N PHE A 60 5.83 -10.03 -4.31
CA PHE A 60 6.69 -8.98 -4.81
C PHE A 60 6.98 -9.17 -6.30
N VAL A 61 7.27 -10.39 -6.75
CA VAL A 61 7.50 -10.68 -8.17
C VAL A 61 6.25 -10.41 -9.00
N ILE A 62 5.09 -10.92 -8.58
CA ILE A 62 3.83 -10.75 -9.32
C ILE A 62 3.43 -9.28 -9.41
N VAL A 63 3.41 -8.58 -8.27
CA VAL A 63 3.01 -7.17 -8.20
C VAL A 63 4.02 -6.30 -8.95
N SER A 64 5.32 -6.50 -8.75
CA SER A 64 6.35 -5.72 -9.45
C SER A 64 6.32 -5.95 -10.96
N THR A 65 6.14 -7.19 -11.40
CA THR A 65 6.01 -7.51 -12.84
C THR A 65 4.74 -6.86 -13.42
N GLY A 66 3.61 -6.97 -12.71
CA GLY A 66 2.35 -6.35 -13.12
C GLY A 66 2.46 -4.83 -13.25
N VAL A 67 3.04 -4.17 -12.25
CA VAL A 67 3.32 -2.73 -12.28
C VAL A 67 4.27 -2.36 -13.42
N LEU A 68 5.33 -3.12 -13.66
CA LEU A 68 6.24 -2.87 -14.78
C LEU A 68 5.53 -3.01 -16.14
N CYS A 69 4.62 -3.97 -16.28
CA CYS A 69 3.78 -4.10 -17.46
C CYS A 69 2.87 -2.88 -17.65
N LEU A 70 2.26 -2.37 -16.58
CA LEU A 70 1.39 -1.19 -16.62
C LEU A 70 2.17 0.10 -16.95
N VAL A 71 3.36 0.29 -16.36
CA VAL A 71 4.25 1.43 -16.67
C VAL A 71 4.77 1.38 -18.10
N LYS A 72 4.88 0.19 -18.70
CA LYS A 72 5.25 -0.01 -20.12
C LYS A 72 4.05 -0.08 -21.05
N CYS A 73 2.83 0.16 -20.55
CA CYS A 73 1.66 0.14 -21.40
C CYS A 73 1.81 1.16 -22.53
N LYS A 74 1.35 0.77 -23.73
CA LYS A 74 1.31 1.67 -24.89
C LYS A 74 0.36 2.83 -24.62
N ASP A 75 -0.73 2.55 -23.91
CA ASP A 75 -1.66 3.57 -23.46
C ASP A 75 -0.96 4.54 -22.50
N GLU A 76 -1.07 5.83 -22.83
CA GLU A 76 -0.39 6.91 -22.15
C GLU A 76 -1.06 7.27 -20.83
N ASP A 77 -2.39 7.15 -20.78
CA ASP A 77 -3.19 7.39 -19.60
C ASP A 77 -2.91 6.31 -18.55
N ILE A 78 -2.94 5.02 -18.96
CA ILE A 78 -2.54 3.91 -18.06
C ILE A 78 -1.14 4.14 -17.50
N ARG A 79 -0.18 4.49 -18.37
CA ARG A 79 1.22 4.68 -17.98
C ARG A 79 1.38 5.81 -16.96
N LYS A 80 0.74 6.96 -17.22
CA LYS A 80 0.79 8.13 -16.32
C LYS A 80 0.18 7.82 -14.97
N GLU A 81 -1.00 7.20 -14.96
CA GLU A 81 -1.69 6.81 -13.72
C GLU A 81 -0.91 5.72 -12.97
N SER A 82 -0.21 4.83 -13.67
CA SER A 82 0.67 3.83 -13.06
C SER A 82 1.86 4.47 -12.34
N TRP A 83 2.46 5.52 -12.91
CA TRP A 83 3.50 6.30 -12.23
C TRP A 83 2.96 7.06 -11.02
N ALA A 84 1.76 7.63 -11.13
CA ALA A 84 1.09 8.28 -10.00
C ALA A 84 0.80 7.29 -8.86
N LEU A 85 0.26 6.12 -9.20
CA LEU A 85 0.04 5.02 -8.25
C LEU A 85 1.34 4.62 -7.56
N LEU A 86 2.40 4.37 -8.33
CA LEU A 86 3.72 4.03 -7.79
C LEU A 86 4.25 5.10 -6.84
N ASN A 87 4.11 6.37 -7.21
CA ASN A 87 4.56 7.48 -6.40
C ASN A 87 3.81 7.54 -5.04
N VAL A 88 2.49 7.37 -5.05
CA VAL A 88 1.67 7.35 -3.84
C VAL A 88 2.02 6.13 -2.98
N THR A 89 2.02 4.93 -3.56
CA THR A 89 2.33 3.69 -2.83
C THR A 89 3.72 3.72 -2.19
N LEU A 90 4.76 4.15 -2.91
CA LEU A 90 6.12 4.20 -2.37
C LEU A 90 6.32 5.29 -1.33
N SER A 91 5.69 6.46 -1.49
CA SER A 91 5.76 7.52 -0.49
C SER A 91 5.05 7.12 0.81
N ILE A 92 3.92 6.41 0.73
CA ILE A 92 3.23 5.82 1.87
C ILE A 92 4.13 4.79 2.56
N PHE A 93 4.72 3.86 1.79
CA PHE A 93 5.62 2.85 2.32
C PHE A 93 6.82 3.46 3.07
N CYS A 94 7.47 4.46 2.47
CA CYS A 94 8.60 5.15 3.12
C CYS A 94 8.16 5.87 4.39
N ALA A 95 7.01 6.55 4.35
CA ALA A 95 6.46 7.26 5.49
C ALA A 95 6.13 6.32 6.65
N ALA A 96 5.43 5.22 6.39
CA ALA A 96 5.06 4.25 7.41
C ALA A 96 6.28 3.49 7.95
N SER A 97 7.23 3.12 7.09
CA SER A 97 8.49 2.51 7.54
C SER A 97 9.31 3.45 8.43
N PHE A 98 9.33 4.74 8.12
CA PHE A 98 9.96 5.76 8.96
C PHE A 98 9.23 5.91 10.30
N ASP A 99 7.91 6.02 10.28
CA ASP A 99 7.06 6.13 11.47
C ASP A 99 7.25 4.93 12.40
N ASN A 100 7.22 3.71 11.86
CA ASN A 100 7.45 2.46 12.58
C ASN A 100 8.86 2.41 13.19
N ALA A 101 9.89 2.84 12.45
CA ALA A 101 11.26 2.90 12.97
C ALA A 101 11.38 3.88 14.14
N VAL A 102 10.72 5.04 14.05
CA VAL A 102 10.69 6.02 15.15
C VAL A 102 9.94 5.47 16.36
N CYS A 103 8.78 4.83 16.16
CA CYS A 103 8.01 4.24 17.24
C CYS A 103 8.83 3.17 17.99
N ARG A 104 9.51 2.26 17.28
CA ARG A 104 10.37 1.25 17.90
C ARG A 104 11.57 1.84 18.63
N LEU A 105 12.15 2.93 18.12
CA LEU A 105 13.19 3.66 18.83
C LEU A 105 12.66 4.26 20.13
N ILE A 106 11.48 4.89 20.11
CA ILE A 106 10.83 5.43 21.31
C ILE A 106 10.57 4.32 22.34
N GLU A 107 10.04 3.17 21.90
CA GLU A 107 9.82 1.99 22.74
C GLU A 107 11.13 1.53 23.39
N THR A 108 12.19 1.42 22.60
CA THR A 108 13.52 1.00 23.07
C THR A 108 14.05 1.91 24.18
N PHE A 109 13.80 3.22 24.12
CA PHE A 109 14.21 4.19 25.14
C PHE A 109 13.28 4.18 26.36
N SER A 110 12.04 3.70 26.24
CA SER A 110 11.05 3.71 27.32
C SER A 110 11.18 2.52 28.28
N GLU A 111 11.82 1.42 27.88
CA GLU A 111 11.88 0.17 28.66
C GLU A 111 12.94 0.12 29.77
N GLU A 112 13.67 1.20 30.07
CA GLU A 112 14.71 1.17 31.11
C GLU A 112 14.15 1.03 32.54
N GLU A 113 12.84 1.22 32.74
CA GLU A 113 12.16 1.05 34.03
C GLU A 113 11.48 -0.33 34.09
N GLY A 114 12.12 -1.32 34.73
CA GLY A 114 11.75 -2.76 34.75
C GLY A 114 10.37 -3.14 35.30
N HIS A 115 9.29 -2.62 34.71
CA HIS A 115 7.91 -2.97 34.98
C HIS A 115 7.28 -3.69 33.78
N GLU A 116 6.83 -4.93 34.00
CA GLU A 116 6.23 -5.84 33.01
C GLU A 116 4.89 -5.39 32.38
N LYS A 117 4.47 -4.13 32.57
CA LYS A 117 3.25 -3.63 31.93
C LYS A 117 3.60 -3.11 30.54
N PRO A 118 2.77 -3.38 29.51
CA PRO A 118 3.01 -2.88 28.16
C PRO A 118 3.18 -1.36 28.20
N ALA A 119 4.40 -0.90 27.96
CA ALA A 119 4.84 0.48 28.20
C ALA A 119 4.02 1.51 27.41
N PHE A 120 3.39 1.07 26.32
CA PHE A 120 2.75 1.94 25.33
C PHE A 120 1.54 2.73 25.87
N MET A 121 0.85 2.26 26.91
CA MET A 121 -0.28 2.99 27.52
C MET A 121 0.13 4.00 28.61
N SER A 122 1.42 4.17 28.86
CA SER A 122 1.88 5.15 29.82
C SER A 122 1.61 6.57 29.30
N LYS A 123 1.12 7.46 30.17
CA LYS A 123 0.96 8.90 29.87
C LYS A 123 2.21 9.55 29.24
N PRO A 124 3.46 9.25 29.65
CA PRO A 124 4.63 9.84 29.00
C PRO A 124 4.74 9.48 27.52
N ASN A 125 4.38 8.26 27.10
CA ASN A 125 4.48 7.85 25.70
C ASN A 125 3.51 8.62 24.81
N LEU A 126 2.30 8.94 25.29
CA LEU A 126 1.37 9.82 24.57
C LEU A 126 1.94 11.24 24.37
N ILE A 127 2.68 11.78 25.35
CA ILE A 127 3.32 13.09 25.23
C ILE A 127 4.44 13.03 24.19
N VAL A 128 5.27 11.99 24.22
CA VAL A 128 6.35 11.81 23.23
C VAL A 128 5.78 11.71 21.81
N LEU A 129 4.71 10.94 21.61
CA LEU A 129 4.02 10.82 20.31
C LEU A 129 3.42 12.16 19.86
N PHE A 130 2.82 12.92 20.78
CA PHE A 130 2.31 14.26 20.47
C PHE A 130 3.44 15.21 20.05
N VAL A 131 4.55 15.21 20.79
CA VAL A 131 5.74 16.01 20.46
C VAL A 131 6.30 15.60 19.10
N PHE A 132 6.36 14.30 18.81
CA PHE A 132 6.77 13.78 17.51
C PHE A 132 5.86 14.28 16.39
N LEU A 133 4.54 14.19 16.55
CA LEU A 133 3.57 14.74 15.59
C LEU A 133 3.78 16.24 15.35
N CYS A 134 3.93 17.03 16.43
CA CYS A 134 4.23 18.45 16.32
C CYS A 134 5.58 18.72 15.65
N LEU A 135 6.60 17.94 15.96
CA LEU A 135 7.94 18.05 15.37
C LEU A 135 7.88 17.75 13.88
N VAL A 136 7.22 16.67 13.45
CA VAL A 136 7.01 16.33 12.04
C VAL A 136 6.32 17.50 11.33
N PHE A 137 5.25 18.04 11.91
CA PHE A 137 4.56 19.20 11.35
C PHE A 137 5.49 20.40 11.21
N VAL A 138 6.22 20.77 12.25
CA VAL A 138 7.12 21.92 12.26
C VAL A 138 8.28 21.73 11.29
N VAL A 139 8.97 20.59 11.32
CA VAL A 139 10.11 20.30 10.44
C VAL A 139 9.67 20.28 8.99
N LEU A 140 8.56 19.63 8.66
CA LEU A 140 8.03 19.59 7.29
C LEU A 140 7.71 21.00 6.79
N HIS A 141 7.03 21.80 7.59
CA HIS A 141 6.66 23.16 7.21
C HIS A 141 7.83 24.14 7.16
N LEU A 142 8.77 24.06 8.10
CA LEU A 142 9.97 24.87 8.09
C LEU A 142 10.91 24.46 6.95
N ALA A 143 11.07 23.16 6.69
CA ALA A 143 11.85 22.68 5.56
C ALA A 143 11.23 23.14 4.22
N PHE A 144 9.90 23.02 4.11
CA PHE A 144 9.13 23.49 2.96
C PHE A 144 9.25 25.00 2.74
N LEU A 145 9.11 25.81 3.79
CA LEU A 145 9.08 27.28 3.68
C LEU A 145 10.47 27.91 3.58
N CYS A 146 11.49 27.35 4.25
CA CYS A 146 12.75 28.04 4.48
C CYS A 146 13.98 27.39 3.82
N LEU A 147 13.99 26.07 3.59
CA LEU A 147 15.23 25.35 3.27
C LEU A 147 15.35 24.90 1.81
N ILE A 148 14.24 24.63 1.14
CA ILE A 148 14.28 24.06 -0.21
C ILE A 148 14.38 25.19 -1.26
N PRO A 149 15.44 25.21 -2.10
CA PRO A 149 15.55 26.17 -3.18
C PRO A 149 14.34 26.11 -4.11
N GLN A 150 13.80 27.28 -4.40
CA GLN A 150 12.53 27.49 -5.11
C GLN A 150 12.50 27.00 -6.56
N GLU A 151 13.67 26.74 -7.13
CA GLU A 151 13.85 26.24 -8.50
C GLU A 151 13.60 24.72 -8.60
N ASN A 152 13.72 24.01 -7.48
CA ASN A 152 13.67 22.55 -7.43
C ASN A 152 12.26 22.02 -7.13
N HIS A 153 11.35 22.18 -8.10
CA HIS A 153 9.95 21.73 -7.99
C HIS A 153 9.79 20.26 -7.57
N HIS A 154 10.65 19.38 -8.08
CA HIS A 154 10.62 17.95 -7.76
C HIS A 154 10.97 17.68 -6.29
N VAL A 155 11.93 18.43 -5.73
CA VAL A 155 12.33 18.31 -4.32
C VAL A 155 11.19 18.70 -3.41
N LEU A 156 10.52 19.80 -3.77
CA LEU A 156 9.40 20.33 -3.02
C LEU A 156 8.20 19.37 -3.04
N PHE A 157 7.82 18.86 -4.22
CA PHE A 157 6.76 17.88 -4.36
C PHE A 157 7.03 16.61 -3.56
N ALA A 158 8.24 16.04 -3.67
CA ALA A 158 8.60 14.83 -2.92
C ALA A 158 8.58 15.06 -1.41
N THR A 159 9.22 16.12 -0.93
CA THR A 159 9.30 16.41 0.51
C THR A 159 7.91 16.56 1.11
N GLN A 160 7.03 17.22 0.38
CA GLN A 160 5.67 17.46 0.79
C GLN A 160 4.81 16.20 0.76
N ALA A 161 4.91 15.38 -0.30
CA ALA A 161 4.20 14.10 -0.38
C ALA A 161 4.64 13.16 0.76
N LEU A 162 5.94 12.91 0.90
CA LEU A 162 6.49 12.05 1.95
C LEU A 162 6.14 12.58 3.34
N GLY A 163 6.37 13.86 3.57
CA GLY A 163 6.09 14.47 4.87
C GLY A 163 4.60 14.42 5.25
N SER A 164 3.70 14.64 4.29
CA SER A 164 2.26 14.57 4.54
C SER A 164 1.83 13.16 4.95
N HIS A 165 2.39 12.13 4.33
CA HIS A 165 2.15 10.75 4.73
C HIS A 165 2.76 10.44 6.12
N ILE A 166 3.96 10.93 6.44
CA ILE A 166 4.53 10.78 7.80
C ILE A 166 3.60 11.43 8.83
N MET A 167 3.09 12.63 8.54
CA MET A 167 2.12 13.30 9.40
C MET A 167 0.83 12.49 9.57
N ALA A 168 0.38 11.82 8.50
CA ALA A 168 -0.81 10.98 8.55
C ALA A 168 -0.59 9.78 9.51
N PHE A 169 0.53 9.06 9.37
CA PHE A 169 0.85 7.92 10.23
C PHE A 169 1.09 8.33 11.68
N ALA A 170 1.88 9.38 11.92
CA ALA A 170 2.09 9.92 13.26
C ALA A 170 0.75 10.31 13.94
N SER A 171 -0.19 10.85 13.16
CA SER A 171 -1.53 11.18 13.64
C SER A 171 -2.36 9.93 13.94
N ILE A 172 -2.31 8.91 13.06
CA ILE A 172 -2.97 7.62 13.27
C ILE A 172 -2.48 6.98 14.57
N VAL A 173 -1.17 6.93 14.79
CA VAL A 173 -0.58 6.38 16.01
C VAL A 173 -1.04 7.20 17.22
N PHE A 174 -0.78 8.51 17.25
CA PHE A 174 -1.14 9.35 18.38
C PHE A 174 -2.63 9.28 18.75
N PHE A 175 -3.52 9.54 17.78
CA PHE A 175 -4.96 9.53 18.04
C PHE A 175 -5.50 8.13 18.25
N GLY A 176 -4.94 7.11 17.61
CA GLY A 176 -5.36 5.74 17.86
C GLY A 176 -5.04 5.29 19.30
N HIS A 177 -3.87 5.66 19.83
CA HIS A 177 -3.56 5.44 21.24
C HIS A 177 -4.45 6.27 22.18
N LEU A 178 -4.80 7.49 21.78
CA LEU A 178 -5.79 8.29 22.51
C LEU A 178 -7.18 7.61 22.52
N GLN A 179 -7.58 6.97 21.41
CA GLN A 179 -8.84 6.22 21.30
C GLN A 179 -8.85 5.01 22.23
N MET A 180 -7.72 4.29 22.34
CA MET A 180 -7.57 3.19 23.30
C MET A 180 -7.56 3.69 24.75
N ALA A 181 -6.85 4.77 25.04
CA ALA A 181 -6.83 5.39 26.37
C ALA A 181 -8.21 5.89 26.80
N ALA A 182 -9.01 6.41 25.86
CA ALA A 182 -10.36 6.88 26.12
C ALA A 182 -11.31 5.76 26.57
N VAL A 183 -11.13 4.53 26.09
CA VAL A 183 -11.89 3.36 26.58
C VAL A 183 -11.52 2.99 28.01
N SER A 184 -10.25 3.18 28.38
CA SER A 184 -9.77 2.95 29.75
C SER A 184 -10.27 4.01 30.74
N TRP A 185 -10.69 5.18 30.27
CA TRP A 185 -11.26 6.23 31.10
C TRP A 185 -12.72 5.93 31.45
N LYS A 186 -12.94 5.38 32.65
CA LYS A 186 -14.27 5.10 33.23
C LYS A 186 -15.25 6.30 33.26
N ALA A 187 -14.78 7.51 32.97
CA ALA A 187 -15.55 8.76 33.02
C ALA A 187 -16.45 9.01 31.81
N VAL A 188 -16.17 8.40 30.65
CA VAL A 188 -16.97 8.55 29.42
C VAL A 188 -17.58 7.19 29.11
N SER A 189 -18.80 7.15 28.57
CA SER A 189 -19.30 5.88 28.03
C SER A 189 -18.27 5.38 27.01
N SER A 190 -17.88 4.11 27.10
CA SER A 190 -16.81 3.55 26.27
C SER A 190 -17.03 3.82 24.77
N TRP A 191 -18.30 3.90 24.35
CA TRP A 191 -18.69 4.29 23.01
C TRP A 191 -18.46 5.78 22.70
N GLY A 192 -18.85 6.69 23.60
CA GLY A 192 -18.70 8.13 23.37
C GLY A 192 -17.24 8.56 23.23
N GLY A 193 -16.34 7.99 24.03
CA GLY A 193 -14.90 8.29 23.97
C GLY A 193 -14.28 7.89 22.62
N VAL A 194 -14.64 6.71 22.12
CA VAL A 194 -14.12 6.16 20.85
C VAL A 194 -14.49 7.03 19.65
N TRP A 195 -15.72 7.53 19.59
CA TRP A 195 -16.19 8.38 18.49
C TRP A 195 -15.77 9.85 18.60
N LEU A 196 -15.43 10.33 19.80
CA LEU A 196 -14.94 11.68 20.00
C LEU A 196 -13.54 11.89 19.42
N VAL A 197 -12.70 10.86 19.42
CA VAL A 197 -11.31 10.96 18.97
C VAL A 197 -11.17 11.26 17.46
N PRO A 198 -11.89 10.60 16.54
CA PRO A 198 -11.90 11.00 15.13
C PRO A 198 -12.35 12.46 14.91
N LEU A 199 -13.31 12.95 15.70
CA LEU A 199 -13.76 14.36 15.63
C LEU A 199 -12.66 15.32 16.11
N LEU A 200 -11.94 14.95 17.17
CA LEU A 200 -10.79 15.71 17.65
C LEU A 200 -9.67 15.73 16.60
N ALA A 201 -9.35 14.58 16.02
CA ALA A 201 -8.36 14.47 14.95
C ALA A 201 -8.72 15.34 13.75
N PHE A 202 -10.00 15.34 13.34
CA PHE A 202 -10.51 16.23 12.31
C PHE A 202 -10.29 17.70 12.68
N GLY A 203 -10.68 18.11 13.89
CA GLY A 203 -10.48 19.48 14.38
C GLY A 203 -9.00 19.91 14.34
N VAL A 204 -8.09 19.04 14.78
CA VAL A 204 -6.64 19.29 14.72
C VAL A 204 -6.16 19.42 13.27
N MET A 205 -6.58 18.53 12.38
CA MET A 205 -6.21 18.61 10.95
C MET A 205 -6.71 19.90 10.28
N VAL A 206 -7.92 20.36 10.62
CA VAL A 206 -8.42 21.67 10.16
C VAL A 206 -7.55 22.81 10.68
N ILE A 207 -7.16 22.78 11.96
CA ILE A 207 -6.28 23.80 12.55
C ILE A 207 -4.93 23.80 11.84
N LEU A 208 -4.30 22.64 11.66
CA LEU A 208 -3.03 22.49 10.95
C LEU A 208 -3.13 23.04 9.52
N TYR A 209 -4.15 22.66 8.77
CA TYR A 209 -4.40 23.21 7.43
C TYR A 209 -4.55 24.75 7.44
N ARG A 210 -5.30 25.29 8.40
CA ARG A 210 -5.48 26.75 8.55
C ARG A 210 -4.19 27.46 8.91
N MET A 211 -3.36 26.87 9.77
CA MET A 211 -2.04 27.40 10.10
C MET A 211 -1.16 27.47 8.85
N VAL A 212 -1.21 26.44 8.00
CA VAL A 212 -0.42 26.37 6.77
C VAL A 212 -0.88 27.41 5.78
N LEU A 213 -2.20 27.53 5.56
CA LEU A 213 -2.77 28.61 4.77
C LEU A 213 -2.36 29.98 5.28
N HIS A 214 -2.35 30.18 6.60
CA HIS A 214 -1.97 31.45 7.20
C HIS A 214 -0.48 31.76 6.98
N LEU A 215 0.39 30.76 7.16
CA LEU A 215 1.81 30.88 6.87
C LEU A 215 2.05 31.21 5.40
N LEU A 216 1.42 30.47 4.48
CA LEU A 216 1.51 30.69 3.03
C LEU A 216 1.05 32.10 2.63
N ARG A 217 -0.08 32.57 3.15
CA ARG A 217 -0.59 33.93 2.89
C ARG A 217 0.34 35.02 3.40
N ARG A 218 1.08 34.77 4.49
CA ARG A 218 2.03 35.76 5.02
C ARG A 218 3.22 35.96 4.08
N PHE A 219 3.52 34.97 3.25
CA PHE A 219 4.60 35.05 2.27
C PHE A 219 4.13 35.50 0.88
N ASP A 220 2.86 35.92 0.70
CA ASP A 220 2.19 36.26 -0.58
C ASP A 220 2.84 37.44 -1.34
N ASN A 221 4.04 37.17 -1.84
CA ASN A 221 4.82 38.01 -2.73
C ASN A 221 4.46 37.64 -4.19
N GLU A 222 4.74 38.51 -5.17
CA GLU A 222 4.52 38.24 -6.62
C GLU A 222 5.02 36.85 -7.06
N TRP A 223 6.08 36.37 -6.41
CA TRP A 223 6.63 35.02 -6.58
C TRP A 223 5.61 33.88 -6.39
N TRP A 224 4.71 33.95 -5.42
CA TRP A 224 3.71 32.89 -5.18
C TRP A 224 2.64 32.85 -6.26
N LYS A 225 2.41 33.94 -6.99
CA LYS A 225 1.45 33.93 -8.11
C LYS A 225 1.90 33.00 -9.22
N GLU A 226 3.21 32.88 -9.44
CA GLU A 226 3.83 31.96 -10.40
C GLU A 226 3.80 30.50 -9.90
N LYS A 227 3.87 30.30 -8.58
CA LYS A 227 3.93 28.97 -7.94
C LYS A 227 2.58 28.48 -7.40
N ARG A 228 1.45 29.05 -7.87
CA ARG A 228 0.10 28.67 -7.43
C ARG A 228 -0.18 27.17 -7.54
N LEU A 229 0.35 26.50 -8.56
CA LEU A 229 0.18 25.06 -8.74
C LEU A 229 0.83 24.25 -7.61
N VAL A 230 2.05 24.62 -7.22
CA VAL A 230 2.80 23.97 -6.15
C VAL A 230 2.09 24.17 -4.81
N MET A 231 1.63 25.40 -4.55
CA MET A 231 0.84 25.69 -3.34
C MET A 231 -0.46 24.88 -3.31
N HIS A 232 -1.14 24.75 -4.46
CA HIS A 232 -2.33 23.93 -4.55
C HIS A 232 -2.04 22.46 -4.24
N GLN A 233 -0.94 21.91 -4.77
CA GLN A 233 -0.49 20.56 -4.42
C GLN A 233 -0.17 20.43 -2.92
N ALA A 234 0.46 21.44 -2.30
CA ALA A 234 0.70 21.51 -0.85
C ALA A 234 -0.56 21.38 -0.02
N MET A 235 -1.58 22.14 -0.40
CA MET A 235 -2.87 22.06 0.26
C MET A 235 -3.53 20.69 0.07
N LEU A 236 -3.48 20.12 -1.14
CA LEU A 236 -4.05 18.80 -1.42
C LEU A 236 -3.38 17.70 -0.59
N MET A 237 -2.05 17.67 -0.49
CA MET A 237 -1.35 16.64 0.28
C MET A 237 -1.68 16.71 1.79
N GLN A 238 -1.97 17.89 2.33
CA GLN A 238 -2.44 18.00 3.71
C GLN A 238 -3.87 17.51 3.90
N ILE A 239 -4.72 17.79 2.92
CA ILE A 239 -6.08 17.26 2.89
C ILE A 239 -6.02 15.73 2.82
N ASP A 240 -5.13 15.17 2.00
CA ASP A 240 -4.84 13.73 1.91
C ASP A 240 -4.39 13.18 3.27
N ALA A 241 -3.41 13.80 3.91
CA ALA A 241 -2.96 13.39 5.25
C ALA A 241 -4.09 13.37 6.28
N GLY A 242 -4.92 14.41 6.30
CA GLY A 242 -6.08 14.51 7.17
C GLY A 242 -7.15 13.45 6.86
N GLY A 243 -7.44 13.22 5.58
CA GLY A 243 -8.41 12.23 5.13
C GLY A 243 -7.97 10.79 5.43
N ILE A 244 -6.68 10.48 5.25
CA ILE A 244 -6.08 9.19 5.61
C ILE A 244 -6.20 8.96 7.12
N SER A 245 -5.82 9.96 7.92
CA SER A 245 -5.81 9.85 9.40
C SER A 245 -7.22 9.73 9.98
N VAL A 246 -8.10 10.67 9.64
CA VAL A 246 -9.48 10.69 10.15
C VAL A 246 -10.25 9.48 9.62
N GLY A 247 -10.03 9.11 8.35
CA GLY A 247 -10.66 7.93 7.76
C GLY A 247 -10.29 6.65 8.49
N PHE A 248 -9.01 6.47 8.84
CA PHE A 248 -8.57 5.34 9.66
C PHE A 248 -9.30 5.30 11.00
N LEU A 249 -9.30 6.42 11.74
CA LEU A 249 -9.88 6.49 13.09
C LEU A 249 -11.40 6.24 13.08
N ILE A 250 -12.11 6.69 12.03
CA ILE A 250 -13.54 6.39 11.86
C ILE A 250 -13.75 4.88 11.63
N VAL A 251 -12.98 4.27 10.72
CA VAL A 251 -13.10 2.83 10.45
C VAL A 251 -12.70 2.02 11.69
N GLN A 252 -11.72 2.48 12.45
CA GLN A 252 -11.32 1.92 13.74
C GLN A 252 -12.46 1.96 14.76
N ALA A 253 -13.13 3.12 14.89
CA ALA A 253 -14.30 3.29 15.76
C ALA A 253 -15.47 2.40 15.32
N LEU A 254 -15.68 2.25 14.00
CA LEU A 254 -16.68 1.36 13.44
C LEU A 254 -16.39 -0.10 13.75
N CYS A 255 -15.15 -0.56 13.57
CA CYS A 255 -14.74 -1.92 13.90
C CYS A 255 -14.94 -2.22 15.40
N TYR A 256 -14.63 -1.24 16.27
CA TYR A 256 -14.89 -1.35 17.70
C TYR A 256 -16.38 -1.53 18.01
N SER A 257 -17.27 -0.80 17.33
CA SER A 257 -18.73 -0.95 17.47
C SER A 257 -19.28 -2.27 16.93
N LEU A 258 -18.49 -3.03 16.16
CA LEU A 258 -18.88 -4.30 15.53
C LEU A 258 -18.31 -5.54 16.23
N ILE A 259 -17.65 -5.37 17.37
CA ILE A 259 -17.20 -6.47 18.22
C ILE A 259 -18.42 -7.25 18.74
N ASP A 260 -18.26 -8.56 18.86
CA ASP A 260 -19.25 -9.41 19.52
C ASP A 260 -19.06 -9.38 21.04
N GLU A 261 -19.99 -8.76 21.77
CA GLU A 261 -19.97 -8.72 23.24
C GLU A 261 -20.50 -10.01 23.88
N SER A 262 -21.01 -10.97 23.10
CA SER A 262 -21.62 -12.19 23.62
C SER A 262 -20.63 -13.25 24.08
N GLU A 263 -19.36 -13.17 23.64
CA GLU A 263 -18.33 -14.04 24.19
C GLU A 263 -18.03 -13.61 25.63
N PRO A 264 -18.18 -14.52 26.61
CA PRO A 264 -17.90 -14.18 28.00
C PRO A 264 -16.45 -13.73 28.09
N ALA A 265 -16.25 -12.53 28.65
CA ALA A 265 -14.94 -12.02 29.00
C ALA A 265 -14.14 -13.16 29.63
N SER A 266 -13.15 -13.66 28.89
CA SER A 266 -12.19 -14.61 29.43
C SER A 266 -11.64 -14.00 30.70
N SER A 267 -11.53 -14.78 31.77
CA SER A 267 -11.21 -14.29 33.11
C SER A 267 -9.85 -13.58 33.25
N ASP A 268 -9.08 -13.50 32.16
CA ASP A 268 -7.81 -12.79 32.10
C ASP A 268 -8.02 -11.28 31.91
N ALA A 269 -7.67 -10.51 32.94
CA ALA A 269 -7.81 -9.06 33.02
C ALA A 269 -7.01 -8.24 31.97
N SER A 270 -6.37 -8.88 30.98
CA SER A 270 -5.69 -8.26 29.83
C SER A 270 -6.61 -7.98 28.63
N GLU A 271 -7.93 -8.18 28.78
CA GLU A 271 -8.91 -8.08 27.69
C GLU A 271 -9.13 -6.73 26.97
N PRO A 272 -8.93 -5.52 27.54
CA PRO A 272 -9.31 -4.30 26.82
C PRO A 272 -8.50 -4.08 25.53
N GLU A 273 -7.28 -4.61 25.45
CA GLU A 273 -6.44 -4.57 24.24
C GLU A 273 -6.98 -5.48 23.12
N ARG A 274 -7.73 -6.53 23.44
CA ARG A 274 -8.31 -7.46 22.45
C ARG A 274 -9.51 -6.87 21.70
N ARG A 275 -10.07 -5.76 22.18
CA ARG A 275 -11.24 -5.11 21.57
C ARG A 275 -10.87 -4.22 20.40
N PHE A 276 -9.69 -3.61 20.42
CA PHE A 276 -9.26 -2.80 19.29
C PHE A 276 -8.58 -3.67 18.27
N MET A 277 -9.04 -3.60 17.01
CA MET A 277 -8.23 -4.11 15.94
C MET A 277 -6.92 -3.31 15.95
N PRO A 278 -5.77 -3.93 16.13
CA PRO A 278 -4.56 -3.22 16.43
C PRO A 278 -4.22 -2.17 15.38
N ILE A 279 -3.67 -1.06 15.85
CA ILE A 279 -3.11 -0.02 14.98
C ILE A 279 -1.83 -0.55 14.34
N THR A 280 -1.01 -1.24 15.15
CA THR A 280 0.26 -1.86 14.77
C THR A 280 0.14 -3.39 14.81
N HIS A 281 0.03 -3.98 16.00
CA HIS A 281 0.10 -5.43 16.22
C HIS A 281 -1.02 -5.99 17.10
N GLY A 282 -1.58 -7.14 16.75
CA GLY A 282 -2.60 -7.80 17.58
C GLY A 282 -3.65 -8.63 16.84
N TYR A 283 -4.48 -9.27 17.63
CA TYR A 283 -5.59 -10.08 17.16
C TYR A 283 -6.72 -9.19 16.63
N PRO A 284 -7.36 -9.50 15.48
CA PRO A 284 -8.48 -8.71 14.98
C PRO A 284 -9.66 -8.68 15.94
N GLY A 285 -9.75 -9.63 16.88
CA GLY A 285 -10.89 -9.75 17.79
C GLY A 285 -11.97 -10.65 17.21
N HIS A 286 -12.94 -11.01 18.05
CA HIS A 286 -14.16 -11.66 17.60
C HIS A 286 -15.14 -10.58 17.15
N HIS A 287 -15.25 -10.43 15.83
CA HIS A 287 -16.22 -9.56 15.20
C HIS A 287 -17.49 -10.34 14.85
N LYS A 288 -18.62 -9.63 14.79
CA LYS A 288 -19.87 -10.20 14.30
C LYS A 288 -19.69 -10.74 12.88
N ALA A 289 -20.32 -11.87 12.55
CA ALA A 289 -20.13 -12.56 11.27
C ALA A 289 -20.41 -11.68 10.02
N TYR A 290 -21.25 -10.66 10.13
CA TYR A 290 -21.59 -9.75 9.03
C TYR A 290 -20.63 -8.56 8.88
N THR A 291 -19.61 -8.43 9.74
CA THR A 291 -18.69 -7.27 9.77
C THR A 291 -17.92 -7.12 8.46
N GLU A 292 -17.40 -8.21 7.90
CA GLU A 292 -16.68 -8.20 6.62
C GLU A 292 -17.56 -7.70 5.46
N LEU A 293 -18.82 -8.16 5.41
CA LEU A 293 -19.78 -7.76 4.39
C LEU A 293 -20.17 -6.28 4.55
N LEU A 294 -20.40 -5.84 5.78
CA LEU A 294 -20.74 -4.46 6.08
C LEU A 294 -19.62 -3.49 5.69
N LEU A 295 -18.37 -3.82 6.02
CA LEU A 295 -17.21 -3.01 5.62
C LEU A 295 -17.02 -3.01 4.10
N GLY A 296 -17.21 -4.15 3.43
CA GLY A 296 -17.16 -4.22 1.97
C GLY A 296 -18.23 -3.38 1.28
N LEU A 297 -19.49 -3.46 1.74
CA LEU A 297 -20.60 -2.64 1.23
C LEU A 297 -20.38 -1.16 1.51
N LEU A 298 -19.92 -0.80 2.72
CA LEU A 298 -19.60 0.58 3.06
C LEU A 298 -18.49 1.12 2.16
N ALA A 299 -17.44 0.35 1.90
CA ALA A 299 -16.38 0.74 0.98
C ALA A 299 -16.90 1.03 -0.43
N LEU A 300 -17.77 0.16 -0.96
CA LEU A 300 -18.39 0.36 -2.27
C LEU A 300 -19.22 1.66 -2.31
N VAL A 301 -20.06 1.87 -1.30
CA VAL A 301 -20.89 3.09 -1.19
C VAL A 301 -20.01 4.34 -1.12
N LEU A 302 -18.92 4.30 -0.34
CA LEU A 302 -18.00 5.41 -0.19
C LEU A 302 -17.20 5.70 -1.48
N LEU A 303 -16.77 4.68 -2.22
CA LEU A 303 -16.11 4.85 -3.53
C LEU A 303 -17.07 5.44 -4.57
N CYS A 304 -18.30 4.92 -4.65
CA CYS A 304 -19.33 5.45 -5.54
C CYS A 304 -19.65 6.91 -5.18
N SER A 305 -19.83 7.20 -3.88
CA SER A 305 -20.12 8.55 -3.40
C SER A 305 -18.97 9.51 -3.68
N SER A 306 -17.70 9.10 -3.45
CA SER A 306 -16.51 9.92 -3.76
C SER A 306 -16.35 10.17 -5.26
N SER A 307 -16.71 9.18 -6.10
CA SER A 307 -16.72 9.31 -7.56
C SER A 307 -17.78 10.31 -8.02
N VAL A 308 -19.03 10.16 -7.55
CA VAL A 308 -20.13 11.09 -7.83
C VAL A 308 -19.81 12.49 -7.31
N TRP A 309 -19.22 12.59 -6.12
CA TRP A 309 -18.77 13.85 -5.52
C TRP A 309 -17.74 14.55 -6.40
N SER A 310 -16.77 13.79 -6.94
CA SER A 310 -15.72 14.30 -7.82
C SER A 310 -16.24 14.80 -9.17
N VAL A 311 -17.31 14.19 -9.71
CA VAL A 311 -17.90 14.57 -11.01
C VAL A 311 -18.95 15.67 -10.87
N CYS A 312 -19.93 15.48 -9.99
CA CYS A 312 -21.17 16.26 -10.02
C CYS A 312 -21.14 17.46 -9.07
N LEU A 313 -20.63 17.29 -7.85
CA LEU A 313 -20.87 18.25 -6.76
C LEU A 313 -19.79 19.32 -6.64
N ARG A 314 -18.62 19.11 -7.27
CA ARG A 314 -17.46 20.02 -7.16
C ARG A 314 -17.73 21.45 -7.60
N HIS A 315 -18.66 21.64 -8.51
CA HIS A 315 -18.98 22.97 -9.05
C HIS A 315 -20.00 23.76 -8.22
N MET A 316 -20.69 23.11 -7.28
CA MET A 316 -21.84 23.73 -6.61
C MET A 316 -21.50 24.45 -5.29
N VAL A 317 -20.31 24.25 -4.73
CA VAL A 317 -19.98 24.68 -3.35
C VAL A 317 -18.78 25.64 -3.35
N HIS A 318 -18.89 26.76 -2.62
CA HIS A 318 -17.86 27.80 -2.55
C HIS A 318 -16.70 27.50 -1.58
N SER A 319 -16.82 26.50 -0.69
CA SER A 319 -15.75 26.16 0.25
C SER A 319 -14.83 25.07 -0.29
N GLU A 320 -13.67 25.46 -0.84
CA GLU A 320 -12.71 24.52 -1.44
C GLU A 320 -12.21 23.46 -0.44
N PHE A 321 -11.89 23.85 0.81
CA PHE A 321 -11.30 22.92 1.78
C PHE A 321 -12.24 21.78 2.20
N PHE A 322 -13.42 22.11 2.73
CA PHE A 322 -14.35 21.07 3.22
C PHE A 322 -14.78 20.14 2.09
N PHE A 323 -14.90 20.69 0.88
CA PHE A 323 -15.31 19.93 -0.29
C PHE A 323 -14.27 18.90 -0.71
N GLU A 324 -13.02 19.33 -0.89
CA GLU A 324 -11.92 18.41 -1.24
C GLU A 324 -11.69 17.40 -0.09
N PHE A 325 -11.76 17.85 1.16
CA PHE A 325 -11.61 16.98 2.32
C PHE A 325 -12.66 15.87 2.39
N ILE A 326 -13.95 16.16 2.14
CA ILE A 326 -14.99 15.13 2.15
C ILE A 326 -14.75 14.09 1.04
N GLY A 327 -14.33 14.53 -0.15
CA GLY A 327 -14.04 13.62 -1.26
C GLY A 327 -12.89 12.66 -0.94
N VAL A 328 -11.82 13.20 -0.38
CA VAL A 328 -10.62 12.47 0.05
C VAL A 328 -10.90 11.57 1.26
N LEU A 329 -11.70 12.05 2.22
CA LEU A 329 -12.11 11.27 3.39
C LEU A 329 -12.91 10.05 2.94
N GLY A 330 -13.86 10.22 2.02
CA GLY A 330 -14.68 9.12 1.51
C GLY A 330 -13.84 8.03 0.84
N SER A 331 -12.92 8.40 -0.06
CA SER A 331 -12.03 7.43 -0.70
C SER A 331 -11.07 6.77 0.30
N SER A 332 -10.48 7.54 1.22
CA SER A 332 -9.59 7.01 2.25
C SER A 332 -10.30 6.05 3.19
N MET A 333 -11.50 6.40 3.67
CA MET A 333 -12.33 5.52 4.49
C MET A 333 -12.68 4.23 3.76
N ALA A 334 -12.98 4.30 2.45
CA ALA A 334 -13.24 3.10 1.67
C ALA A 334 -12.00 2.18 1.60
N CYS A 335 -10.82 2.74 1.42
CA CYS A 335 -9.56 1.99 1.43
C CYS A 335 -9.35 1.29 2.78
N TRP A 336 -9.57 1.99 3.89
CA TRP A 336 -9.49 1.42 5.23
C TRP A 336 -10.54 0.34 5.48
N CYS A 337 -11.77 0.52 4.98
CA CYS A 337 -12.82 -0.50 5.07
C CYS A 337 -12.44 -1.78 4.32
N LEU A 338 -11.92 -1.66 3.08
CA LEU A 338 -11.44 -2.81 2.30
C LEU A 338 -10.26 -3.50 2.99
N GLN A 339 -9.33 -2.72 3.51
CA GLN A 339 -8.17 -3.26 4.21
C GLN A 339 -8.56 -4.02 5.48
N ARG A 340 -9.37 -3.41 6.37
CA ARG A 340 -9.82 -4.03 7.62
C ARG A 340 -10.77 -5.21 7.37
N GLY A 341 -11.76 -5.03 6.49
CA GLY A 341 -12.70 -6.08 6.11
C GLY A 341 -12.01 -7.28 5.46
N GLY A 342 -11.02 -7.03 4.60
CA GLY A 342 -10.22 -8.07 3.98
C GLY A 342 -9.37 -8.86 4.99
N ILE A 343 -8.74 -8.19 5.96
CA ILE A 343 -8.00 -8.88 7.04
C ILE A 343 -8.95 -9.78 7.85
N ILE A 344 -10.13 -9.30 8.23
CA ILE A 344 -11.13 -10.09 8.98
C ILE A 344 -11.56 -11.33 8.17
N PHE A 345 -11.84 -11.13 6.88
CA PHE A 345 -12.22 -12.20 5.97
C PHE A 345 -11.13 -13.26 5.83
N PHE A 346 -9.90 -12.85 5.52
CA PHE A 346 -8.78 -13.78 5.36
C PHE A 346 -8.36 -14.42 6.67
N TYR A 347 -8.52 -13.73 7.81
CA TYR A 347 -8.23 -14.28 9.13
C TYR A 347 -9.04 -15.56 9.39
N GLN A 348 -10.36 -15.53 9.17
CA GLN A 348 -11.21 -16.70 9.37
C GLN A 348 -10.84 -17.85 8.42
N LYS A 349 -10.50 -17.54 7.16
CA LYS A 349 -10.09 -18.55 6.18
C LYS A 349 -8.73 -19.17 6.51
N CYS A 350 -7.75 -18.34 6.89
CA CYS A 350 -6.43 -18.77 7.34
C CYS A 350 -6.54 -19.64 8.59
N LYS A 351 -7.31 -19.20 9.61
CA LYS A 351 -7.57 -19.96 10.85
C LYS A 351 -8.12 -21.35 10.53
N SER A 352 -9.19 -21.42 9.72
CA SER A 352 -9.81 -22.69 9.36
C SER A 352 -8.87 -23.62 8.59
N ARG A 353 -8.08 -23.08 7.66
CA ARG A 353 -7.10 -23.86 6.88
C ARG A 353 -5.94 -24.36 7.73
N MET A 354 -5.42 -23.52 8.62
CA MET A 354 -4.32 -23.86 9.52
C MET A 354 -4.75 -24.91 10.54
N ASN A 355 -5.92 -24.75 11.14
CA ASN A 355 -6.49 -25.76 12.05
C ASN A 355 -6.70 -27.10 11.34
N ARG A 356 -7.17 -27.09 10.09
CA ARG A 356 -7.31 -28.33 9.30
C ARG A 356 -5.95 -28.98 9.03
N TYR A 357 -4.96 -28.21 8.57
CA TYR A 357 -3.61 -28.72 8.31
C TYR A 357 -3.01 -29.34 9.58
N HIS A 358 -3.14 -28.66 10.72
CA HIS A 358 -2.68 -29.19 12.00
C HIS A 358 -3.37 -30.51 12.35
N MET A 359 -4.70 -30.60 12.19
CA MET A 359 -5.45 -31.83 12.45
C MET A 359 -5.10 -32.97 11.47
N GLU A 360 -4.83 -32.67 10.20
CA GLU A 360 -4.53 -33.70 9.20
C GLU A 360 -3.08 -34.20 9.28
N VAL A 361 -2.12 -33.30 9.54
CA VAL A 361 -0.68 -33.61 9.48
C VAL A 361 -0.12 -33.99 10.84
N MET A 362 -0.44 -33.23 11.89
CA MET A 362 0.13 -33.48 13.24
C MET A 362 -0.67 -34.51 14.02
N CYS A 363 -1.96 -34.68 13.73
CA CYS A 363 -2.84 -35.62 14.43
C CYS A 363 -3.06 -36.93 13.66
N GLU A 364 -2.02 -37.45 12.99
CA GLU A 364 -2.04 -38.78 12.37
C GLU A 364 -2.42 -39.89 13.38
N TYR A 365 -2.23 -39.64 14.68
CA TYR A 365 -2.73 -40.47 15.78
C TYR A 365 -3.73 -39.70 16.66
N PRO A 366 -5.03 -40.07 16.67
CA PRO A 366 -6.10 -39.34 17.37
C PRO A 366 -5.93 -39.28 18.90
N HIS A 367 -5.02 -40.05 19.48
CA HIS A 367 -4.79 -40.12 20.93
C HIS A 367 -3.67 -39.21 21.44
N LYS A 368 -2.88 -38.57 20.56
CA LYS A 368 -1.75 -37.70 20.97
C LYS A 368 -2.03 -36.20 20.90
N CYS A 369 -3.11 -35.77 20.24
CA CYS A 369 -3.44 -34.34 20.10
C CYS A 369 -4.25 -33.77 21.27
N HIS A 370 -3.95 -34.15 22.52
CA HIS A 370 -4.59 -33.54 23.68
C HIS A 370 -3.85 -32.28 24.14
N GLY A 371 -4.31 -31.14 23.61
CA GLY A 371 -4.43 -29.90 24.39
C GLY A 371 -3.29 -28.88 24.35
N SER A 372 -2.17 -29.10 23.67
CA SER A 372 -1.00 -28.20 23.80
C SER A 372 -0.58 -27.39 22.57
N HIS A 373 -1.21 -27.58 21.40
CA HIS A 373 -0.77 -26.89 20.18
C HIS A 373 -1.98 -26.30 19.41
N GLU A 374 -2.75 -25.44 20.07
CA GLU A 374 -3.56 -24.51 19.30
C GLU A 374 -2.60 -23.50 18.65
N MET A 375 -2.69 -23.37 17.33
CA MET A 375 -1.78 -22.51 16.58
C MET A 375 -1.93 -21.07 17.06
N GLN A 376 -0.80 -20.36 17.22
CA GLN A 376 -0.81 -19.03 17.79
C GLN A 376 -1.68 -18.10 16.93
N PRO A 377 -2.71 -17.45 17.50
CA PRO A 377 -3.59 -16.56 16.74
C PRO A 377 -2.84 -15.48 15.97
N VAL A 378 -1.72 -15.01 16.52
CA VAL A 378 -0.83 -14.00 15.91
C VAL A 378 -0.31 -14.45 14.55
N GLN A 379 0.12 -15.71 14.41
CA GLN A 379 0.60 -16.25 13.13
C GLN A 379 -0.51 -16.22 12.07
N VAL A 380 -1.73 -16.62 12.45
CA VAL A 380 -2.89 -16.58 11.55
C VAL A 380 -3.16 -15.15 11.07
N VAL A 381 -3.03 -14.15 11.96
CA VAL A 381 -3.19 -12.73 11.60
C VAL A 381 -2.13 -12.31 10.61
N HIS A 382 -0.85 -12.55 10.86
CA HIS A 382 0.23 -12.15 9.96
C HIS A 382 0.02 -12.70 8.55
N ARG A 383 -0.37 -13.98 8.46
CA ARG A 383 -0.70 -14.63 7.18
C ARG A 383 -1.90 -13.97 6.50
N ALA A 384 -2.95 -13.65 7.25
CA ALA A 384 -4.13 -12.98 6.71
C ALA A 384 -3.82 -11.57 6.19
N VAL A 385 -2.96 -10.81 6.88
CA VAL A 385 -2.53 -9.47 6.44
C VAL A 385 -1.77 -9.54 5.10
N ILE A 386 -0.86 -10.49 4.95
CA ILE A 386 -0.08 -10.68 3.71
C ILE A 386 -1.00 -11.09 2.55
N VAL A 387 -1.89 -12.05 2.78
CA VAL A 387 -2.86 -12.49 1.76
C VAL A 387 -3.81 -11.35 1.38
N ASN A 388 -4.20 -10.51 2.34
CA ASN A 388 -5.00 -9.33 2.07
C ASN A 388 -4.26 -8.32 1.17
N ALA A 389 -2.98 -8.03 1.46
CA ALA A 389 -2.18 -7.13 0.64
C ALA A 389 -2.05 -7.61 -0.81
N LEU A 390 -1.88 -8.92 -0.99
CA LEU A 390 -1.92 -9.57 -2.30
C LEU A 390 -3.26 -9.38 -3.01
N ALA A 391 -4.36 -9.72 -2.35
CA ALA A 391 -5.70 -9.63 -2.92
C ALA A 391 -6.05 -8.19 -3.31
N MET A 392 -5.71 -7.21 -2.47
CA MET A 392 -5.94 -5.79 -2.74
C MET A 392 -5.05 -5.26 -3.89
N SER A 393 -3.83 -5.77 -4.03
CA SER A 393 -2.97 -5.43 -5.18
C SER A 393 -3.54 -5.96 -6.50
N LEU A 394 -4.02 -7.21 -6.51
CA LEU A 394 -4.67 -7.79 -7.68
C LEU A 394 -5.97 -7.06 -8.01
N LEU A 395 -6.79 -6.75 -7.00
CA LEU A 395 -7.99 -5.95 -7.16
C LEU A 395 -7.68 -4.58 -7.75
N ALA A 396 -6.65 -3.89 -7.26
CA ALA A 396 -6.23 -2.60 -7.79
C ALA A 396 -5.83 -2.68 -9.27
N VAL A 397 -5.06 -3.70 -9.66
CA VAL A 397 -4.69 -3.90 -11.08
C VAL A 397 -5.91 -4.16 -11.94
N VAL A 398 -6.81 -5.05 -11.52
CA VAL A 398 -8.05 -5.34 -12.26
C VAL A 398 -8.93 -4.10 -12.37
N CYS A 399 -9.13 -3.37 -11.28
CA CYS A 399 -9.90 -2.13 -11.27
C CYS A 399 -9.29 -1.09 -12.20
N MET A 400 -7.96 -0.92 -12.21
CA MET A 400 -7.30 0.00 -13.15
C MET A 400 -7.60 -0.36 -14.61
N LEU A 401 -7.45 -1.63 -14.99
CA LEU A 401 -7.72 -2.08 -16.36
C LEU A 401 -9.20 -1.91 -16.76
N VAL A 402 -10.12 -2.21 -15.84
CA VAL A 402 -11.56 -2.06 -16.08
C VAL A 402 -11.95 -0.57 -16.16
N ILE A 403 -11.47 0.25 -15.23
CA ILE A 403 -11.76 1.68 -15.18
C ILE A 403 -11.22 2.37 -16.43
N ASP A 404 -10.03 2.00 -16.88
CA ASP A 404 -9.43 2.53 -18.09
C ASP A 404 -10.21 2.12 -19.35
N GLY A 405 -10.54 0.84 -19.50
CA GLY A 405 -11.37 0.36 -20.61
C GLY A 405 -12.76 1.01 -20.64
N VAL A 406 -13.35 1.29 -19.48
CA VAL A 406 -14.56 2.10 -19.38
C VAL A 406 -14.27 3.53 -19.82
N ALA A 407 -13.24 4.19 -19.30
CA ALA A 407 -12.90 5.56 -19.67
C ALA A 407 -12.70 5.74 -21.19
N ASP A 408 -12.03 4.79 -21.84
CA ASP A 408 -11.84 4.76 -23.29
C ASP A 408 -13.14 4.60 -24.06
N PHE A 409 -14.03 3.72 -23.59
CA PHE A 409 -15.36 3.55 -24.15
C PHE A 409 -16.15 4.86 -24.13
N TRP A 410 -16.08 5.61 -23.02
CA TRP A 410 -16.72 6.94 -22.90
C TRP A 410 -16.08 8.00 -23.79
N GLN A 411 -14.77 7.90 -24.07
CA GLN A 411 -14.08 8.80 -24.99
C GLN A 411 -14.31 8.45 -26.47
N GLY A 412 -15.01 7.34 -26.76
CA GLY A 412 -15.18 6.84 -28.12
C GLY A 412 -13.88 6.36 -28.76
N LYS A 413 -12.84 6.09 -27.95
CA LYS A 413 -11.61 5.46 -28.43
C LYS A 413 -11.89 3.97 -28.65
N PRO A 414 -11.51 3.39 -29.81
CA PRO A 414 -11.64 1.95 -30.00
C PRO A 414 -10.75 1.22 -28.97
N CYS A 415 -11.34 0.37 -28.12
CA CYS A 415 -10.70 -0.27 -26.96
C CYS A 415 -9.45 -1.11 -27.28
N CYS A 416 -9.14 -1.36 -28.55
CA CYS A 416 -7.88 -1.95 -29.00
C CYS A 416 -7.59 -1.42 -30.40
N PRO A 417 -6.33 -1.09 -30.74
CA PRO A 417 -5.92 -1.10 -32.13
C PRO A 417 -6.10 -2.53 -32.64
N ALA A 418 -7.21 -2.78 -33.35
CA ALA A 418 -7.42 -4.04 -34.03
C ALA A 418 -6.15 -4.35 -34.81
N THR A 419 -5.46 -5.43 -34.41
CA THR A 419 -4.27 -5.91 -35.08
C THR A 419 -4.61 -6.03 -36.55
N HIS A 420 -3.93 -5.21 -37.37
CA HIS A 420 -4.01 -5.12 -38.82
C HIS A 420 -4.49 -6.42 -39.47
N SER A 421 -5.81 -6.55 -39.66
CA SER A 421 -6.36 -7.49 -40.61
C SER A 421 -7.76 -7.03 -40.97
N THR A 422 -7.88 -6.68 -42.25
CA THR A 422 -9.11 -6.53 -43.05
C THR A 422 -10.03 -5.35 -42.74
N SER A 423 -9.80 -4.32 -43.56
CA SER A 423 -10.72 -3.31 -44.08
C SER A 423 -12.20 -3.70 -44.08
N TYR A 424 -13.05 -2.67 -44.02
CA TYR A 424 -14.52 -2.68 -44.20
C TYR A 424 -15.38 -2.81 -42.94
N VAL A 425 -15.24 -1.89 -41.99
CA VAL A 425 -16.43 -1.36 -41.31
C VAL A 425 -16.37 0.16 -41.35
N ALA A 426 -17.30 0.72 -42.13
CA ALA A 426 -17.39 2.13 -42.45
C ALA A 426 -17.85 2.96 -41.24
N MET A 427 -17.13 4.06 -41.01
CA MET A 427 -17.59 5.38 -40.57
C MET A 427 -18.92 5.45 -39.79
N VAL A 428 -18.87 5.19 -38.49
CA VAL A 428 -19.66 5.98 -37.55
C VAL A 428 -18.71 7.01 -36.98
N ARG A 429 -18.82 8.26 -37.46
CA ARG A 429 -18.03 9.38 -36.97
C ARG A 429 -18.48 9.64 -35.52
N PRO A 430 -17.64 9.42 -34.50
CA PRO A 430 -18.04 9.72 -33.13
C PRO A 430 -18.38 11.21 -33.04
N ALA A 431 -19.51 11.53 -32.42
CA ALA A 431 -19.89 12.90 -32.10
C ALA A 431 -18.74 13.56 -31.30
N PRO A 432 -18.54 14.89 -31.41
CA PRO A 432 -17.53 15.57 -30.60
C PRO A 432 -17.79 15.25 -29.13
N ALA A 433 -16.82 14.60 -28.48
CA ALA A 433 -16.89 14.22 -27.08
C ALA A 433 -17.27 15.46 -26.26
N GLY A 434 -18.34 15.35 -25.48
CA GLY A 434 -18.82 16.47 -24.69
C GLY A 434 -17.86 16.76 -23.54
N ASP A 435 -17.89 17.97 -22.99
CA ASP A 435 -17.15 18.33 -21.75
C ASP A 435 -17.39 17.34 -20.59
N LEU A 436 -18.50 16.60 -20.62
CA LEU A 436 -18.86 15.58 -19.65
C LEU A 436 -17.94 14.35 -19.71
N ASP A 437 -17.48 13.96 -20.89
CA ASP A 437 -16.67 12.75 -21.09
C ASP A 437 -15.27 12.94 -20.50
N VAL A 438 -14.68 14.12 -20.71
CA VAL A 438 -13.37 14.50 -20.15
C VAL A 438 -13.41 14.56 -18.62
N ARG A 439 -14.50 15.09 -18.04
CA ARG A 439 -14.68 15.14 -16.57
C ARG A 439 -14.83 13.75 -15.97
N THR A 440 -15.59 12.89 -16.63
CA THR A 440 -15.80 11.50 -16.20
C THR A 440 -14.50 10.73 -16.21
N ALA A 441 -13.70 10.83 -17.28
CA ALA A 441 -12.38 10.22 -17.35
C ALA A 441 -11.44 10.72 -16.23
N LYS A 442 -11.45 12.03 -15.94
CA LYS A 442 -10.65 12.61 -14.85
C LYS A 442 -11.08 12.10 -13.47
N ALA A 443 -12.38 11.89 -13.25
CA ALA A 443 -12.88 11.35 -12.00
C ALA A 443 -12.55 9.87 -11.83
N LEU A 444 -12.66 9.08 -12.90
CA LEU A 444 -12.23 7.68 -12.93
C LEU A 444 -10.73 7.55 -12.58
N ARG A 445 -9.89 8.45 -13.09
CA ARG A 445 -8.46 8.50 -12.74
C ARG A 445 -8.20 8.86 -11.28
N LYS A 446 -9.03 9.71 -10.66
CA LYS A 446 -8.94 9.93 -9.20
C LYS A 446 -9.18 8.65 -8.40
N VAL A 447 -10.04 7.74 -8.88
CA VAL A 447 -10.24 6.42 -8.23
C VAL A 447 -8.95 5.61 -8.27
N MET A 448 -8.17 5.70 -9.35
CA MET A 448 -6.87 5.00 -9.46
C MET A 448 -5.85 5.49 -8.42
N SER A 449 -5.83 6.79 -8.12
CA SER A 449 -5.02 7.32 -7.01
C SER A 449 -5.42 6.71 -5.66
N GLY A 450 -6.73 6.55 -5.42
CA GLY A 450 -7.25 5.84 -4.25
C GLY A 450 -6.82 4.36 -4.18
N LEU A 451 -6.70 3.68 -5.32
CA LEU A 451 -6.15 2.32 -5.36
C LEU A 451 -4.67 2.28 -4.96
N GLY A 452 -3.87 3.28 -5.34
CA GLY A 452 -2.48 3.41 -4.89
C GLY A 452 -2.36 3.58 -3.37
N LEU A 453 -3.29 4.34 -2.77
CA LEU A 453 -3.43 4.47 -1.32
C LEU A 453 -3.79 3.11 -0.67
N LEU A 454 -4.81 2.41 -1.20
CA LEU A 454 -5.20 1.09 -0.71
C LEU A 454 -4.04 0.09 -0.73
N VAL A 455 -3.33 0.01 -1.85
CA VAL A 455 -2.17 -0.89 -2.01
C VAL A 455 -1.07 -0.50 -1.02
N GLY A 456 -0.74 0.79 -0.91
CA GLY A 456 0.28 1.28 0.03
C GLY A 456 -0.02 0.91 1.48
N ILE A 457 -1.27 1.14 1.92
CA ILE A 457 -1.73 0.81 3.28
C ILE A 457 -1.66 -0.70 3.55
N CYS A 458 -2.10 -1.53 2.59
CA CYS A 458 -2.10 -2.98 2.82
C CYS A 458 -0.68 -3.54 2.88
N TRP A 459 0.22 -3.05 2.02
CA TRP A 459 1.61 -3.46 2.03
C TRP A 459 2.36 -3.00 3.26
N ASP A 460 2.10 -1.79 3.76
CA ASP A 460 2.65 -1.34 5.04
C ASP A 460 2.38 -2.36 6.16
N LYS A 461 1.12 -2.77 6.32
CA LYS A 461 0.75 -3.79 7.32
C LYS A 461 1.36 -5.16 7.07
N ALA A 462 1.51 -5.56 5.80
CA ALA A 462 2.18 -6.82 5.46
C ALA A 462 3.67 -6.79 5.84
N PHE A 463 4.35 -5.66 5.62
CA PHE A 463 5.73 -5.48 6.03
C PHE A 463 5.88 -5.47 7.54
N GLU A 464 5.03 -4.73 8.25
CA GLU A 464 4.98 -4.72 9.71
C GLU A 464 4.82 -6.15 10.27
N SER A 465 3.82 -6.89 9.80
CA SER A 465 3.59 -8.29 10.20
C SER A 465 4.79 -9.20 9.90
N SER A 466 5.53 -8.93 8.81
CA SER A 466 6.75 -9.68 8.48
C SER A 466 7.89 -9.39 9.46
N TYR A 467 8.04 -8.14 9.92
CA TYR A 467 9.02 -7.79 10.94
C TYR A 467 8.71 -8.46 12.27
N ASP A 468 7.44 -8.53 12.65
CA ASP A 468 7.03 -9.15 13.91
C ASP A 468 7.19 -10.65 13.87
N THR A 469 6.90 -11.27 12.73
CA THR A 469 7.18 -12.69 12.52
C THR A 469 8.67 -12.98 12.69
N LEU A 470 9.56 -12.10 12.23
CA LEU A 470 11.01 -12.27 12.40
C LEU A 470 11.50 -12.05 13.84
N LEU A 471 10.81 -11.20 14.60
CA LEU A 471 11.15 -10.87 15.99
C LEU A 471 10.43 -11.76 17.01
N ASP A 472 9.47 -12.56 16.56
CA ASP A 472 8.69 -13.45 17.43
C ASP A 472 9.63 -14.44 18.16
N PRO A 473 9.66 -14.44 19.50
CA PRO A 473 10.59 -15.28 20.27
C PRO A 473 10.48 -16.77 19.95
N HIS A 474 9.29 -17.25 19.62
CA HIS A 474 9.06 -18.65 19.26
C HIS A 474 9.66 -18.98 17.89
N THR A 475 9.49 -18.07 16.94
CA THR A 475 10.16 -18.16 15.64
C THR A 475 11.69 -18.13 15.79
N MET A 476 12.22 -17.24 16.62
CA MET A 476 13.66 -17.16 16.90
C MET A 476 14.18 -18.43 17.59
N SER A 477 13.40 -19.04 18.49
CA SER A 477 13.79 -20.29 19.15
C SER A 477 13.75 -21.51 18.24
N ARG A 478 12.91 -21.50 17.19
CA ARG A 478 12.92 -22.55 16.15
C ARG A 478 14.14 -22.44 15.23
N LEU A 479 14.49 -21.22 14.82
CA LEU A 479 15.75 -20.95 14.09
C LEU A 479 16.99 -21.35 14.91
N ALA A 480 16.84 -21.45 16.24
CA ALA A 480 17.93 -21.74 17.16
C ALA A 480 18.46 -23.17 17.15
N PHE A 481 17.71 -24.11 16.58
CA PHE A 481 18.17 -25.49 16.44
C PHE A 481 19.30 -25.64 15.42
N GLN A 482 19.54 -24.63 14.58
CA GLN A 482 20.78 -24.50 13.82
C GLN A 482 21.80 -23.71 14.65
N THR A 483 22.93 -24.36 14.99
CA THR A 483 24.07 -23.78 15.72
C THR A 483 24.81 -22.74 14.88
N ASP A 484 24.16 -21.62 14.57
CA ASP A 484 24.77 -20.48 13.92
C ASP A 484 25.05 -19.37 14.96
N THR A 485 26.20 -18.70 14.82
CA THR A 485 26.64 -17.59 15.68
C THR A 485 25.63 -16.44 15.78
N VAL A 486 24.79 -16.28 14.76
CA VAL A 486 23.71 -15.28 14.74
C VAL A 486 22.62 -15.61 15.76
N ASN A 487 22.32 -16.90 15.96
CA ASN A 487 21.32 -17.33 16.90
C ASN A 487 21.77 -17.14 18.36
N GLU A 488 23.01 -17.50 18.68
CA GLU A 488 23.57 -17.21 20.02
C GLU A 488 23.51 -15.71 20.35
N PHE A 489 23.78 -14.85 19.37
CA PHE A 489 23.65 -13.40 19.53
C PHE A 489 22.20 -12.97 19.80
N ILE A 490 21.26 -13.48 19.01
CA ILE A 490 19.84 -13.14 19.14
C ILE A 490 19.29 -13.55 20.51
N GLN A 491 19.57 -14.78 20.95
CA GLN A 491 19.10 -15.28 22.24
C GLN A 491 19.82 -14.61 23.42
N GLY A 492 21.11 -14.33 23.27
CA GLY A 492 21.90 -13.63 24.28
C GLY A 492 21.50 -12.16 24.44
N TYR A 493 21.00 -11.54 23.36
CA TYR A 493 20.75 -10.10 23.30
C TYR A 493 19.47 -9.75 22.51
N PRO A 494 18.27 -10.17 22.94
CA PRO A 494 17.01 -9.93 22.21
C PRO A 494 16.76 -8.44 21.95
N LYS A 495 17.07 -7.58 22.92
CA LYS A 495 16.97 -6.12 22.76
C LYS A 495 17.93 -5.55 21.71
N GLN A 496 19.14 -6.13 21.58
CA GLN A 496 20.07 -5.70 20.54
C GLN A 496 19.62 -6.19 19.16
N ALA A 497 19.05 -7.39 19.07
CA ALA A 497 18.45 -7.89 17.84
C ALA A 497 17.29 -7.01 17.37
N GLU A 498 16.39 -6.62 18.28
CA GLU A 498 15.30 -5.68 17.99
C GLU A 498 15.82 -4.33 17.49
N ARG A 499 16.81 -3.74 18.18
CA ARG A 499 17.48 -2.50 17.74
C ARG A 499 18.10 -2.64 16.36
N MET A 500 18.76 -3.77 16.08
CA MET A 500 19.37 -4.04 14.79
C MET A 500 18.32 -4.13 13.69
N VAL A 501 17.18 -4.78 13.95
CA VAL A 501 16.06 -4.86 13.01
C VAL A 501 15.45 -3.47 12.77
N ALA A 502 15.29 -2.65 13.81
CA ALA A 502 14.83 -1.26 13.67
C ALA A 502 15.79 -0.41 12.82
N VAL A 503 17.11 -0.49 13.09
CA VAL A 503 18.14 0.19 12.30
C VAL A 503 18.14 -0.29 10.85
N LEU A 504 18.02 -1.60 10.63
CA LEU A 504 17.92 -2.15 9.28
C LEU A 504 16.66 -1.65 8.56
N GLY A 505 15.51 -1.61 9.24
CA GLY A 505 14.27 -1.04 8.72
C GLY A 505 14.45 0.42 8.30
N PHE A 506 15.11 1.22 9.13
CA PHE A 506 15.45 2.62 8.80
C PHE A 506 16.36 2.73 7.56
N LEU A 507 17.42 1.92 7.49
CA LEU A 507 18.33 1.91 6.34
C LEU A 507 17.64 1.51 5.05
N VAL A 508 16.75 0.49 5.10
CA VAL A 508 15.95 0.06 3.95
C VAL A 508 14.98 1.18 3.53
N SER A 509 14.29 1.80 4.49
CA SER A 509 13.39 2.93 4.21
C SER A 509 14.14 4.10 3.57
N ALA A 510 15.31 4.46 4.08
CA ALA A 510 16.15 5.52 3.51
C ALA A 510 16.58 5.18 2.07
N LEU A 511 16.98 3.94 1.81
CA LEU A 511 17.37 3.49 0.47
C LEU A 511 16.20 3.55 -0.52
N VAL A 512 15.03 3.03 -0.12
CA VAL A 512 13.81 3.07 -0.95
C VAL A 512 13.35 4.52 -1.13
N GLY A 513 13.44 5.36 -0.11
CA GLY A 513 13.13 6.78 -0.15
C GLY A 513 14.02 7.53 -1.14
N CYS A 514 15.34 7.30 -1.13
CA CYS A 514 16.26 7.88 -2.11
C CYS A 514 15.94 7.43 -3.54
N ALA A 515 15.64 6.15 -3.73
CA ALA A 515 15.26 5.60 -5.02
C ALA A 515 13.96 6.19 -5.57
N TRP A 516 12.94 6.26 -4.72
CA TRP A 516 11.66 6.88 -5.00
C TRP A 516 11.86 8.35 -5.39
N PHE A 517 12.62 9.08 -4.58
CA PHE A 517 12.92 10.49 -4.76
C PHE A 517 13.63 10.80 -6.09
N TRP A 518 14.65 10.01 -6.47
CA TRP A 518 15.46 10.29 -7.66
C TRP A 518 14.89 9.72 -8.95
N HIS A 519 14.07 8.67 -8.89
CA HIS A 519 13.62 7.96 -10.09
C HIS A 519 12.12 7.98 -10.30
N ILE A 520 11.34 7.81 -9.23
CA ILE A 520 9.88 7.67 -9.32
C ILE A 520 9.23 9.04 -9.37
N VAL A 521 9.59 9.93 -8.44
CA VAL A 521 9.01 11.28 -8.38
C VAL A 521 9.18 12.04 -9.70
N PRO A 522 10.38 12.15 -10.30
CA PRO A 522 10.53 12.88 -11.56
C PRO A 522 9.74 12.25 -12.70
N SER A 523 9.55 10.93 -12.68
CA SER A 523 8.76 10.23 -13.69
C SER A 523 7.26 10.47 -13.49
N ALA A 524 6.77 10.47 -12.26
CA ALA A 524 5.37 10.76 -11.94
C ALA A 524 4.98 12.22 -12.18
N MET A 525 5.96 13.14 -12.16
CA MET A 525 5.74 14.57 -12.40
C MET A 525 5.82 14.99 -13.87
N LYS A 526 6.29 14.10 -14.77
CA LYS A 526 6.42 14.44 -16.20
C LYS A 526 5.07 14.78 -16.80
N GLU A 527 5.06 15.78 -17.67
CA GLU A 527 3.90 16.01 -18.50
C GLU A 527 3.77 14.90 -19.54
N GLU A 528 2.57 14.77 -20.10
CA GLU A 528 2.23 13.75 -21.10
C GLU A 528 3.17 13.80 -22.32
N ARG A 529 3.47 15.02 -22.78
CA ARG A 529 4.42 15.27 -23.88
C ARG A 529 5.83 14.77 -23.57
N ASP A 530 6.30 14.96 -22.34
CA ASP A 530 7.64 14.53 -21.93
C ASP A 530 7.75 13.00 -21.89
N HIS A 531 6.65 12.31 -21.54
CA HIS A 531 6.58 10.86 -21.59
C HIS A 531 6.61 10.32 -23.03
N GLU A 532 5.86 10.94 -23.93
CA GLU A 532 5.89 10.60 -25.37
C GLU A 532 7.28 10.77 -25.97
N GLU A 533 7.92 11.91 -25.72
CA GLU A 533 9.26 12.21 -26.24
C GLU A 533 10.28 11.20 -25.73
N ALA A 534 10.21 10.82 -24.44
CA ALA A 534 11.08 9.80 -23.87
C ALA A 534 10.91 8.43 -24.57
N ILE A 535 9.69 8.03 -24.90
CA ILE A 535 9.41 6.77 -25.60
C ILE A 535 9.86 6.83 -27.06
N LYS A 536 9.65 7.96 -27.75
CA LYS A 536 10.11 8.16 -29.12
C LYS A 536 11.64 8.06 -29.18
N LEU A 537 12.34 8.72 -28.28
CA LEU A 537 13.79 8.63 -28.15
C LEU A 537 14.26 7.21 -27.81
N GLU A 538 13.55 6.48 -26.94
CA GLU A 538 13.87 5.09 -26.63
C GLU A 538 13.68 4.17 -27.84
N THR A 539 12.55 4.30 -28.53
CA THR A 539 12.23 3.53 -29.73
C THR A 539 13.26 3.79 -30.83
N GLN A 540 13.64 5.06 -31.04
CA GLN A 540 14.73 5.44 -31.94
C GLN A 540 16.06 4.84 -31.50
N SER A 541 16.39 4.86 -30.20
CA SER A 541 17.63 4.27 -29.70
C SER A 541 17.68 2.75 -29.91
N LEU A 542 16.56 2.04 -29.71
CA LEU A 542 16.45 0.60 -29.97
C LEU A 542 16.52 0.28 -31.47
N GLN A 543 15.93 1.12 -32.31
CA GLN A 543 16.07 1.02 -33.78
C GLN A 543 17.52 1.24 -34.22
N ASN A 544 18.23 2.19 -33.59
CA ASN A 544 19.64 2.46 -33.88
C ASN A 544 20.56 1.33 -33.37
N ILE A 545 20.23 0.70 -32.22
CA ILE A 545 20.97 -0.46 -31.68
C ILE A 545 20.76 -1.72 -32.51
N LYS A 546 19.65 -1.84 -33.26
CA LYS A 546 19.44 -2.96 -34.19
C LYS A 546 20.46 -3.04 -35.34
N LEU A 547 21.41 -2.11 -35.40
CA LEU A 547 22.68 -2.11 -36.13
C LEU A 547 22.63 -2.39 -37.66
N PRO A 548 23.43 -1.63 -38.42
CA PRO A 548 23.54 -1.69 -39.87
C PRO A 548 24.33 -2.93 -40.29
N GLY A 549 23.65 -4.06 -40.47
CA GLY A 549 24.34 -5.30 -40.87
C GLY A 549 23.47 -6.53 -40.88
N GLU A 550 22.33 -6.51 -40.19
CA GLU A 550 21.28 -7.49 -40.42
C GLU A 550 20.68 -7.19 -41.79
N LYS A 551 21.31 -7.74 -42.85
CA LYS A 551 20.63 -7.97 -44.12
C LYS A 551 19.40 -8.76 -43.72
N THR A 552 18.25 -8.09 -43.59
CA THR A 552 16.95 -8.73 -43.51
C THR A 552 17.01 -9.83 -44.54
N PRO A 553 16.92 -11.12 -44.16
CA PRO A 553 16.88 -12.18 -45.15
C PRO A 553 15.78 -11.77 -46.10
N THR A 554 16.18 -11.47 -47.33
CA THR A 554 15.27 -11.31 -48.43
C THR A 554 14.67 -12.69 -48.54
N TRP A 555 13.60 -12.94 -47.80
CA TRP A 555 12.55 -13.80 -48.26
C TRP A 555 12.12 -13.15 -49.56
N GLN A 556 12.86 -13.48 -50.63
CA GLN A 556 12.29 -13.51 -51.95
C GLN A 556 11.04 -14.34 -51.73
N SER A 557 9.90 -13.65 -51.66
CA SER A 557 8.64 -14.21 -52.04
C SER A 557 8.86 -14.72 -53.46
N SER A 558 9.37 -15.95 -53.55
CA SER A 558 9.19 -16.78 -54.72
C SER A 558 7.70 -16.70 -54.96
N SER A 559 7.34 -15.99 -56.01
CA SER A 559 6.04 -15.95 -56.62
C SER A 559 5.67 -17.38 -57.03
N SER A 560 5.38 -18.23 -56.05
CA SER A 560 4.51 -19.37 -56.27
C SER A 560 3.13 -18.77 -56.36
N SER A 561 2.73 -18.49 -57.60
CA SER A 561 1.35 -18.50 -58.07
C SER A 561 0.36 -18.91 -56.97
N GLU A 562 -0.31 -17.93 -56.38
CA GLU A 562 -1.58 -18.19 -55.70
C GLU A 562 -2.47 -18.93 -56.70
N PRO A 563 -3.00 -20.12 -56.37
CA PRO A 563 -4.10 -20.66 -57.13
C PRO A 563 -5.29 -19.72 -56.95
N ASP A 564 -5.83 -19.23 -58.07
CA ASP A 564 -7.11 -18.53 -58.16
C ASP A 564 -8.18 -19.33 -57.40
N LEU A 565 -8.42 -18.97 -56.14
CA LEU A 565 -9.59 -19.37 -55.40
C LEU A 565 -10.74 -18.49 -55.90
N GLY A 566 -11.36 -18.95 -56.98
CA GLY A 566 -12.55 -18.36 -57.56
C GLY A 566 -13.61 -18.08 -56.50
N CYS A 567 -14.02 -16.82 -56.41
CA CYS A 567 -15.25 -16.42 -55.75
C CYS A 567 -16.41 -17.23 -56.31
N TRP A 568 -17.00 -18.07 -55.49
CA TRP A 568 -18.35 -18.57 -55.73
C TRP A 568 -19.32 -17.41 -55.57
N GLN A 569 -19.69 -16.79 -56.69
CA GLN A 569 -20.96 -16.06 -56.80
C GLN A 569 -22.07 -17.10 -56.74
N THR A 570 -22.71 -17.22 -55.58
CA THR A 570 -24.04 -17.85 -55.50
C THR A 570 -25.06 -16.82 -55.97
N ASP A 571 -25.48 -16.96 -57.21
CA ASP A 571 -26.68 -16.30 -57.72
C ASP A 571 -27.88 -16.88 -56.97
N ALA A 572 -28.55 -16.03 -56.20
CA ALA A 572 -29.87 -16.33 -55.64
C ALA A 572 -30.91 -16.12 -56.75
N GLU A 573 -31.24 -17.20 -57.43
CA GLU A 573 -32.44 -17.28 -58.27
C GLU A 573 -33.69 -17.38 -57.38
N SER A 574 -34.69 -16.61 -57.78
CA SER A 574 -36.05 -16.56 -57.28
C SER A 574 -36.81 -17.87 -57.46
N ASP A 575 -37.54 -18.28 -56.42
CA ASP A 575 -38.91 -18.80 -56.48
C ASP A 575 -39.67 -18.47 -55.18
#